data_AF-A0A936CRL2-F1
#
_entry.id   AF-A0A936CRL2-F1
#
_cell.length_a   1.000
_cell.length_b   1.000
_cell.length_c   1.000
_cell.angle_alpha   90.00
_cell.angle_beta   90.00
_cell.angle_gamma   90.00
#
_symmetry.space_group_name_H-M   'P 1'
#
loop_
_entity.id
_entity.type
_entity.pdbx_description
1 polymer ?
#
loop_
_entity_poly.entity_id
_entity_poly.type
_entity_poly.pdbx_seq_one_letter_code
_entity_poly.pdbx_strand_id
1 'polypeptide(L)'
;MALSGKKLAGIGCGVLVVGAVAAAGGLTWYSTQLSREYKKVKASEGELVAATVAAATWAPPPGGVPDPARVESFAAVREEMSEWRHRLAAEDRAFAGRRGGNWFLRAGDASDLARVMAGFWLARNEALRKAGMGPGEYEWLYGLVYHGWLGHDAAAGRQGSDIGAGKSAARVDDGRFEARRRLWSGGVAPEAAGALEPLRARLEAGWTEETNPVELIFVGEPEPEA
;
A
#
# COMPACT_ATOMS: atom_id res chain seq x y z
N MET A 1 36.94 -49.90 10.50
CA MET A 1 37.01 -49.05 11.71
C MET A 1 35.61 -48.59 12.08
N ALA A 2 35.01 -49.16 13.12
CA ALA A 2 33.72 -48.72 13.61
C ALA A 2 33.89 -47.42 14.42
N LEU A 3 33.26 -46.34 13.97
CA LEU A 3 33.20 -45.09 14.72
C LEU A 3 32.39 -45.31 16.01
N SER A 4 33.05 -45.15 17.16
CA SER A 4 32.42 -45.20 18.48
C SER A 4 31.27 -44.20 18.57
N GLY A 5 30.07 -44.64 18.98
CA GLY A 5 28.85 -43.82 19.05
C GLY A 5 28.96 -42.53 19.87
N LYS A 6 29.97 -42.40 20.73
CA LYS A 6 30.26 -41.17 21.48
C LYS A 6 30.78 -40.02 20.61
N LYS A 7 31.44 -40.30 19.48
CA LYS A 7 31.93 -39.26 18.56
C LYS A 7 30.83 -38.71 17.63
N LEU A 8 29.80 -39.50 17.34
CA LEU A 8 28.66 -39.07 16.52
C LEU A 8 27.74 -38.08 17.27
N ALA A 9 27.56 -38.24 18.59
CA ALA A 9 26.73 -37.34 19.39
C ALA A 9 27.32 -35.92 19.52
N GLY A 10 28.64 -35.78 19.63
CA GLY A 10 29.31 -34.47 19.75
C GLY A 10 29.24 -33.64 18.46
N ILE A 11 29.39 -34.28 17.29
CA ILE A 11 29.29 -33.62 15.99
C ILE A 11 27.85 -33.12 15.76
N GLY A 12 26.84 -33.92 16.13
CA GLY A 12 25.44 -33.52 16.02
C GLY A 12 25.11 -32.26 16.82
N CYS A 13 25.57 -32.16 18.06
CA CYS A 13 25.34 -30.98 18.90
C CYS A 13 26.04 -29.73 18.35
N GLY A 14 27.30 -29.86 17.88
CA GLY A 14 28.04 -28.76 17.27
C GLY A 14 27.35 -28.19 16.02
N VAL A 15 26.85 -29.05 15.14
CA VAL A 15 26.11 -28.62 13.94
C VAL A 15 24.82 -27.89 14.30
N LEU A 16 24.08 -28.36 15.31
CA LEU A 16 22.86 -27.70 15.78
C LEU A 16 23.13 -26.31 16.36
N VAL A 17 24.18 -26.15 17.17
CA VAL A 17 24.55 -24.84 17.74
C VAL A 17 24.96 -23.85 16.63
N VAL A 18 25.80 -24.29 15.69
CA VAL A 18 26.19 -23.44 14.55
C VAL A 18 24.97 -23.07 13.70
N GLY A 19 24.07 -24.01 13.45
CA GLY A 19 22.81 -23.77 12.75
C GLY A 19 21.93 -22.73 13.47
N ALA A 20 21.80 -22.85 14.80
CA ALA A 20 21.02 -21.90 15.60
C ALA A 20 21.63 -20.49 15.59
N VAL A 21 22.95 -20.37 15.72
CA VAL A 21 23.66 -19.07 15.67
C VAL A 21 23.53 -18.44 14.28
N ALA A 22 23.68 -19.22 13.22
CA ALA A 22 23.51 -18.73 11.84
C ALA A 22 22.07 -18.26 11.59
N ALA A 23 21.07 -19.01 12.06
CA ALA A 23 19.67 -18.62 11.97
C ALA A 23 19.37 -17.33 12.74
N ALA A 24 19.86 -17.22 13.98
CA ALA A 24 19.68 -16.01 14.79
C ALA A 24 20.36 -14.79 14.16
N GLY A 25 21.62 -14.92 13.71
CA GLY A 25 22.35 -13.85 13.03
C GLY A 25 21.67 -13.42 11.73
N GLY A 26 21.16 -14.38 10.95
CA GLY A 26 20.38 -14.11 9.73
C GLY A 26 19.09 -13.34 10.03
N LEU A 27 18.33 -13.75 11.05
CA LEU A 27 17.10 -13.06 11.46
C LEU A 27 17.39 -11.64 11.97
N THR A 28 18.45 -11.44 12.76
CA THR A 28 18.85 -10.11 13.23
C THR A 28 19.27 -9.21 12.06
N TRP A 29 20.13 -9.69 11.16
CA TRP A 29 20.53 -8.91 9.98
C TRP A 29 19.32 -8.54 9.12
N TYR A 30 18.43 -9.49 8.85
CA TYR A 30 17.20 -9.27 8.10
C TYR A 30 16.30 -8.21 8.76
N SER A 31 16.07 -8.32 10.08
CA SER A 31 15.30 -7.35 10.85
C SER A 31 15.91 -5.94 10.78
N THR A 32 17.24 -5.83 10.84
CA THR A 32 17.91 -4.53 10.75
C THR A 32 17.78 -3.90 9.35
N GLN A 33 17.80 -4.70 8.28
CA GLN A 33 17.64 -4.20 6.92
C GLN A 33 16.21 -3.70 6.68
N LEU A 34 15.19 -4.48 7.04
CA LEU A 34 13.80 -4.03 6.98
C LEU A 34 13.63 -2.74 7.79
N SER A 35 14.15 -2.70 9.01
CA SER A 35 14.08 -1.50 9.86
C SER A 35 14.69 -0.26 9.21
N ARG A 36 15.73 -0.41 8.37
CA ARG A 36 16.33 0.73 7.65
C ARG A 36 15.40 1.26 6.56
N GLU A 37 14.80 0.39 5.76
CA GLU A 37 13.86 0.81 4.72
C GLU A 37 12.60 1.46 5.32
N TYR A 38 12.03 0.87 6.38
CA TYR A 38 10.89 1.50 7.08
C TYR A 38 11.24 2.84 7.73
N LYS A 39 12.47 3.02 8.23
CA LYS A 39 12.94 4.32 8.73
C LYS A 39 12.99 5.36 7.62
N LYS A 40 13.45 5.01 6.41
CA LYS A 40 13.43 5.92 5.26
C LYS A 40 12.00 6.31 4.89
N VAL A 41 11.09 5.35 4.84
CA VAL A 41 9.67 5.59 4.57
C VAL A 41 9.10 6.57 5.59
N LYS A 42 9.29 6.31 6.89
CA LYS A 42 8.81 7.20 7.96
C LYS A 42 9.41 8.61 7.87
N ALA A 43 10.69 8.71 7.53
CA ALA A 43 11.34 10.01 7.32
C ALA A 43 10.70 10.75 6.13
N SER A 44 10.52 10.09 4.98
CA SER A 44 9.89 10.68 3.80
C SER A 44 8.43 11.09 4.04
N GLU A 45 7.71 10.36 4.88
CA GLU A 45 6.34 10.72 5.29
C GLU A 45 6.35 11.97 6.17
N GLY A 46 7.30 12.05 7.11
CA GLY A 46 7.51 13.26 7.91
C GLY A 46 7.84 14.49 7.05
N GLU A 47 8.68 14.32 6.03
CA GLU A 47 9.00 15.36 5.05
C GLU A 47 7.78 15.78 4.22
N LEU A 48 6.97 14.82 3.75
CA LEU A 48 5.73 15.09 3.04
C LEU A 48 4.75 15.89 3.92
N VAL A 49 4.52 15.45 5.15
CA VAL A 49 3.61 16.13 6.09
C VAL A 49 4.15 17.50 6.49
N ALA A 50 5.47 17.67 6.62
CA ALA A 50 6.05 18.99 6.89
C ALA A 50 5.88 19.96 5.69
N ALA A 51 5.84 19.44 4.46
CA ALA A 51 5.69 20.22 3.24
C ALA A 51 4.22 20.46 2.83
N THR A 52 3.26 19.79 3.48
CA THR A 52 1.84 19.77 3.05
C THR A 52 0.89 19.82 4.26
N VAL A 53 -0.42 19.77 4.01
CA VAL A 53 -1.41 19.63 5.09
C VAL A 53 -1.49 18.15 5.51
N ALA A 54 -1.38 17.88 6.81
CA ALA A 54 -1.55 16.54 7.36
C ALA A 54 -2.94 15.98 7.04
N ALA A 55 -3.04 14.67 6.81
CA ALA A 55 -4.30 14.03 6.42
C ALA A 55 -5.44 14.30 7.44
N ALA A 56 -5.13 14.21 8.74
CA ALA A 56 -6.10 14.41 9.82
C ALA A 56 -6.66 15.85 9.91
N THR A 57 -5.95 16.83 9.33
CA THR A 57 -6.36 18.24 9.36
C THR A 57 -6.83 18.74 8.00
N TRP A 58 -6.72 17.91 6.96
CA TRP A 58 -7.15 18.27 5.63
C TRP A 58 -8.68 18.19 5.54
N ALA A 59 -9.29 19.18 4.91
CA ALA A 59 -10.73 19.24 4.70
C ALA A 59 -11.04 19.42 3.21
N PRO A 60 -12.11 18.79 2.70
CA PRO A 60 -12.53 18.97 1.32
C PRO A 60 -13.00 20.41 1.04
N PRO A 61 -12.89 20.86 -0.22
CA PRO A 61 -13.38 22.18 -0.60
C PRO A 61 -14.90 22.28 -0.34
N PRO A 62 -15.39 23.47 0.05
CA PRO A 62 -16.82 23.71 0.21
C PRO A 62 -17.60 23.31 -1.04
N GLY A 63 -18.70 22.57 -0.86
CA GLY A 63 -19.51 22.06 -1.97
C GLY A 63 -18.90 20.87 -2.71
N GLY A 64 -17.72 20.38 -2.31
CA GLY A 64 -17.10 19.18 -2.88
C GLY A 64 -16.58 19.35 -4.32
N VAL A 65 -16.43 20.59 -4.79
CA VAL A 65 -15.92 20.90 -6.13
C VAL A 65 -14.40 21.05 -6.07
N PRO A 66 -13.61 20.19 -6.73
CA PRO A 66 -12.16 20.31 -6.73
C PRO A 66 -11.71 21.49 -7.62
N ASP A 67 -10.61 22.13 -7.23
CA ASP A 67 -9.90 23.06 -8.12
C ASP A 67 -9.33 22.28 -9.32
N PRO A 68 -9.61 22.66 -10.59
CA PRO A 68 -9.09 21.99 -11.77
C PRO A 68 -7.56 21.80 -11.76
N ALA A 69 -6.79 22.75 -11.25
CA ALA A 69 -5.33 22.63 -11.16
C ALA A 69 -4.89 21.53 -10.19
N ARG A 70 -5.71 21.23 -9.17
CA ARG A 70 -5.47 20.14 -8.23
C ARG A 70 -5.82 18.79 -8.82
N VAL A 71 -6.86 18.71 -9.66
CA VAL A 71 -7.19 17.49 -10.43
C VAL A 71 -6.07 17.16 -11.42
N GLU A 72 -5.52 18.16 -12.09
CA GLU A 72 -4.35 18.00 -12.97
C GLU A 72 -3.13 17.45 -12.21
N SER A 73 -2.87 18.01 -11.02
CA SER A 73 -1.79 17.56 -10.13
C SER A 73 -2.00 16.11 -9.68
N PHE A 74 -3.25 15.74 -9.35
CA PHE A 74 -3.62 14.37 -8.98
C PHE A 74 -3.39 13.39 -10.13
N ALA A 75 -3.84 13.73 -11.35
CA ALA A 75 -3.62 12.92 -12.53
C ALA A 75 -2.11 12.73 -12.80
N ALA A 76 -1.31 13.80 -12.65
CA ALA A 76 0.15 13.73 -12.83
C ALA A 76 0.84 12.82 -11.80
N VAL A 77 0.47 12.92 -10.52
CA VAL A 77 0.99 12.02 -9.47
C VAL A 77 0.69 10.56 -9.84
N ARG A 78 -0.53 10.28 -10.33
CA ARG A 78 -0.93 8.92 -10.70
C ARG A 78 -0.21 8.34 -11.91
N GLU A 79 0.15 9.19 -12.86
CA GLU A 79 0.97 8.83 -14.01
C GLU A 79 2.41 8.55 -13.59
N GLU A 80 3.02 9.42 -12.78
CA GLU A 80 4.36 9.21 -12.21
C GLU A 80 4.43 7.90 -11.42
N MET A 81 3.35 7.57 -10.70
CA MET A 81 3.26 6.35 -9.90
C MET A 81 2.88 5.10 -10.70
N SER A 82 2.59 5.20 -12.00
CA SER A 82 2.04 4.07 -12.77
C SER A 82 2.88 2.80 -12.70
N GLU A 83 4.20 2.89 -12.86
CA GLU A 83 5.10 1.74 -12.77
C GLU A 83 5.04 1.08 -11.38
N TRP A 84 5.15 1.89 -10.33
CA TRP A 84 5.13 1.41 -8.94
C TRP A 84 3.79 0.76 -8.57
N ARG A 85 2.67 1.30 -9.05
CA ARG A 85 1.32 0.74 -8.84
C ARG A 85 1.20 -0.67 -9.42
N HIS A 86 1.60 -0.85 -10.68
CA HIS A 86 1.55 -2.15 -11.34
C HIS A 86 2.54 -3.13 -10.69
N ARG A 87 3.75 -2.68 -10.37
CA ARG A 87 4.75 -3.53 -9.71
C ARG A 87 4.26 -4.03 -8.35
N LEU A 88 3.71 -3.15 -7.51
CA LEU A 88 3.19 -3.54 -6.21
C LEU A 88 1.98 -4.49 -6.35
N ALA A 89 1.07 -4.22 -7.29
CA ALA A 89 -0.07 -5.09 -7.54
C ALA A 89 0.32 -6.48 -8.08
N ALA A 90 1.40 -6.56 -8.86
CA ALA A 90 1.96 -7.84 -9.33
C ALA A 90 2.58 -8.65 -8.18
N GLU A 91 3.39 -8.02 -7.33
CA GLU A 91 4.00 -8.70 -6.17
C GLU A 91 2.97 -9.13 -5.13
N ASP A 92 1.95 -8.30 -4.87
CA ASP A 92 0.86 -8.66 -3.96
C ASP A 92 0.08 -9.90 -4.45
N ARG A 93 -0.27 -9.94 -5.74
CA ARG A 93 -0.91 -11.12 -6.35
C ARG A 93 -0.01 -12.34 -6.35
N ALA A 94 1.27 -12.18 -6.68
CA ALA A 94 2.24 -13.28 -6.65
C ALA A 94 2.39 -13.85 -5.24
N PHE A 95 2.48 -12.99 -4.23
CA PHE A 95 2.55 -13.37 -2.83
C PHE A 95 1.30 -14.13 -2.38
N ALA A 96 0.11 -13.63 -2.73
CA ALA A 96 -1.14 -14.27 -2.35
C ALA A 96 -1.41 -15.59 -3.07
N GLY A 97 -1.00 -15.72 -4.34
CA GLY A 97 -1.15 -16.94 -5.14
C GLY A 97 -0.34 -18.14 -4.63
N ARG A 98 0.72 -17.92 -3.85
CA ARG A 98 1.59 -18.99 -3.30
C ARG A 98 1.08 -19.61 -1.99
N ARG A 99 -0.25 -19.66 -1.84
CA ARG A 99 -0.92 -20.26 -0.69
C ARG A 99 -0.55 -21.75 -0.57
N GLY A 100 -0.11 -22.19 0.61
CA GLY A 100 0.18 -23.60 0.90
C GLY A 100 1.63 -24.07 0.66
N GLY A 101 2.56 -23.18 0.29
CA GLY A 101 3.98 -23.53 0.10
C GLY A 101 4.82 -23.60 1.39
N ASN A 102 6.04 -24.13 1.27
CA ASN A 102 7.05 -24.18 2.35
C ASN A 102 7.31 -22.78 2.93
N TRP A 103 7.39 -22.68 4.26
CA TRP A 103 7.58 -21.43 4.99
C TRP A 103 8.82 -20.63 4.55
N PHE A 104 9.91 -21.31 4.15
CA PHE A 104 11.11 -20.64 3.65
C PHE A 104 10.86 -19.85 2.35
N LEU A 105 10.05 -20.40 1.43
CA LEU A 105 9.69 -19.71 0.19
C LEU A 105 8.81 -18.50 0.50
N ARG A 106 7.88 -18.63 1.45
CA ARG A 106 7.01 -17.52 1.88
C ARG A 106 7.79 -16.38 2.54
N ALA A 107 8.87 -16.68 3.26
CA ALA A 107 9.73 -15.66 3.86
C ALA A 107 10.48 -14.83 2.80
N GLY A 108 10.97 -15.49 1.73
CA GLY A 108 11.56 -14.81 0.58
C GLY A 108 10.56 -13.88 -0.10
N ASP A 109 9.38 -14.41 -0.44
CA ASP A 109 8.33 -13.62 -1.12
C ASP A 109 7.82 -12.45 -0.26
N ALA A 110 7.72 -12.64 1.06
CA ALA A 110 7.38 -11.55 1.99
C ALA A 110 8.46 -10.46 2.03
N SER A 111 9.74 -10.82 1.90
CA SER A 111 10.83 -9.86 1.83
C SER A 111 10.75 -9.03 0.54
N ASP A 112 10.44 -9.65 -0.59
CA ASP A 112 10.38 -8.95 -1.87
C ASP A 112 9.16 -8.03 -1.93
N LEU A 113 8.00 -8.48 -1.44
CA LEU A 113 6.82 -7.64 -1.27
C LEU A 113 7.12 -6.44 -0.35
N ALA A 114 7.78 -6.66 0.80
CA ALA A 114 8.13 -5.58 1.72
C ALA A 114 9.05 -4.53 1.09
N ARG A 115 10.02 -4.94 0.26
CA ARG A 115 10.90 -4.02 -0.48
C ARG A 115 10.13 -3.21 -1.52
N VAL A 116 9.23 -3.86 -2.27
CA VAL A 116 8.41 -3.17 -3.27
C VAL A 116 7.43 -2.21 -2.61
N MET A 117 6.84 -2.58 -1.47
CA MET A 117 6.02 -1.67 -0.66
C MET A 117 6.81 -0.44 -0.17
N ALA A 118 8.04 -0.64 0.34
CA ALA A 118 8.89 0.47 0.76
C ALA A 118 9.25 1.41 -0.41
N GLY A 119 9.61 0.84 -1.57
CA GLY A 119 9.89 1.61 -2.77
C GLY A 119 8.67 2.39 -3.28
N PHE A 120 7.50 1.75 -3.29
CA PHE A 120 6.24 2.40 -3.60
C PHE A 120 5.98 3.60 -2.69
N TRP A 121 6.14 3.46 -1.37
CA TRP A 121 5.91 4.53 -0.42
C TRP A 121 6.84 5.72 -0.62
N LEU A 122 8.13 5.46 -0.85
CA LEU A 122 9.11 6.52 -1.11
C LEU A 122 8.76 7.27 -2.39
N ALA A 123 8.43 6.55 -3.47
CA ALA A 123 8.03 7.15 -4.74
C ALA A 123 6.74 7.97 -4.60
N ARG A 124 5.73 7.45 -3.89
CA ARG A 124 4.47 8.15 -3.66
C ARG A 124 4.69 9.43 -2.87
N ASN A 125 5.44 9.37 -1.78
CA ASN A 125 5.67 10.53 -0.94
C ASN A 125 6.43 11.62 -1.71
N GLU A 126 7.39 11.24 -2.54
CA GLU A 126 8.10 12.17 -3.41
C GLU A 126 7.19 12.79 -4.48
N ALA A 127 6.38 12.00 -5.17
CA ALA A 127 5.44 12.49 -6.19
C ALA A 127 4.41 13.47 -5.57
N LEU A 128 3.84 13.11 -4.42
CA LEU A 128 2.93 13.97 -3.66
C LEU A 128 3.59 15.28 -3.22
N ARG A 129 4.83 15.20 -2.72
CA ARG A 129 5.60 16.37 -2.30
C ARG A 129 5.88 17.31 -3.46
N LYS A 130 6.28 16.79 -4.63
CA LYS A 130 6.48 17.59 -5.86
C LYS A 130 5.19 18.30 -6.30
N ALA A 131 4.05 17.64 -6.15
CA ALA A 131 2.74 18.19 -6.47
C ALA A 131 2.17 19.14 -5.38
N GLY A 132 2.88 19.29 -4.25
CA GLY A 132 2.38 20.01 -3.09
C GLY A 132 1.03 19.45 -2.60
N MET A 133 0.85 18.13 -2.69
CA MET A 133 -0.40 17.43 -2.38
C MET A 133 -0.26 16.63 -1.10
N GLY A 134 -1.09 16.95 -0.11
CA GLY A 134 -1.13 16.20 1.14
C GLY A 134 -1.79 14.83 0.94
N PRO A 135 -1.52 13.86 1.84
CA PRO A 135 -2.14 12.53 1.74
C PRO A 135 -3.68 12.59 1.80
N GLY A 136 -4.26 13.45 2.64
CA GLY A 136 -5.71 13.61 2.75
C GLY A 136 -6.36 14.14 1.47
N GLU A 137 -5.70 15.08 0.79
CA GLU A 137 -6.15 15.62 -0.49
C GLU A 137 -6.13 14.56 -1.60
N TYR A 138 -5.00 13.84 -1.73
CA TYR A 138 -4.84 12.77 -2.71
C TYR A 138 -5.93 11.72 -2.54
N GLU A 139 -6.15 11.33 -1.30
CA GLU A 139 -7.12 10.31 -0.92
C GLU A 139 -8.57 10.76 -1.18
N TRP A 140 -8.91 12.02 -0.91
CA TRP A 140 -10.23 12.55 -1.24
C TRP A 140 -10.44 12.64 -2.76
N LEU A 141 -9.46 13.13 -3.51
CA LEU A 141 -9.53 13.18 -4.98
C LEU A 141 -9.66 11.78 -5.59
N TYR A 142 -8.96 10.78 -5.04
CA TYR A 142 -9.12 9.39 -5.46
C TYR A 142 -10.56 8.91 -5.29
N GLY A 143 -11.14 9.13 -4.11
CA GLY A 143 -12.52 8.74 -3.81
C GLY A 143 -13.54 9.46 -4.69
N LEU A 144 -13.40 10.79 -4.80
CA LEU A 144 -14.25 11.64 -5.64
C LEU A 144 -14.23 11.17 -7.10
N VAL A 145 -13.03 11.00 -7.68
CA VAL A 145 -12.87 10.66 -9.10
C VAL A 145 -13.33 9.24 -9.38
N TYR A 146 -12.77 8.25 -8.69
CA TYR A 146 -12.95 6.86 -9.12
C TYR A 146 -14.22 6.22 -8.57
N HIS A 147 -14.63 6.56 -7.35
CA HIS A 147 -15.82 5.96 -6.74
C HIS A 147 -17.05 6.83 -6.92
N GLY A 148 -16.91 8.14 -6.76
CA GLY A 148 -18.02 9.09 -6.92
C GLY A 148 -18.38 9.31 -8.38
N TRP A 149 -17.42 9.77 -9.18
CA TRP A 149 -17.70 10.27 -10.53
C TRP A 149 -17.67 9.17 -11.59
N LEU A 150 -16.62 8.35 -11.64
CA LEU A 150 -16.50 7.24 -12.59
C LEU A 150 -17.28 5.99 -12.16
N GLY A 151 -17.70 5.92 -10.90
CA GLY A 151 -18.56 4.83 -10.40
C GLY A 151 -17.87 3.47 -10.29
N HIS A 152 -16.54 3.41 -10.22
CA HIS A 152 -15.82 2.17 -9.98
C HIS A 152 -16.04 1.67 -8.55
N ASP A 153 -16.20 0.36 -8.39
CA ASP A 153 -16.33 -0.25 -7.05
C ASP A 153 -15.02 -0.14 -6.26
N ALA A 154 -15.11 0.40 -5.05
CA ALA A 154 -13.99 0.48 -4.11
C ALA A 154 -13.43 -0.90 -3.69
N ALA A 155 -14.22 -1.97 -3.82
CA ALA A 155 -13.77 -3.34 -3.57
C ALA A 155 -13.18 -4.03 -4.82
N ALA A 156 -13.23 -3.41 -6.01
CA ALA A 156 -12.71 -4.02 -7.22
C ALA A 156 -11.23 -4.41 -7.08
N GLY A 157 -10.88 -5.60 -7.58
CA GLY A 157 -9.54 -6.18 -7.53
C GLY A 157 -9.09 -6.72 -6.17
N ARG A 158 -9.87 -6.55 -5.09
CA ARG A 158 -9.52 -7.13 -3.79
C ARG A 158 -9.70 -8.64 -3.80
N GLN A 159 -8.75 -9.33 -3.20
CA GLN A 159 -8.83 -10.77 -3.01
C GLN A 159 -9.73 -11.07 -1.81
N GLY A 160 -10.63 -12.05 -1.96
CA GLY A 160 -11.57 -12.46 -0.92
C GLY A 160 -10.89 -12.81 0.41
N SER A 161 -11.58 -12.53 1.52
CA SER A 161 -11.10 -12.63 2.90
C SER A 161 -10.85 -14.04 3.43
N ASP A 162 -10.81 -15.07 2.57
CA ASP A 162 -10.59 -16.46 2.98
C ASP A 162 -9.16 -16.74 3.48
N ILE A 163 -8.34 -15.69 3.65
CA ILE A 163 -7.03 -15.76 4.30
C ILE A 163 -7.26 -15.95 5.81
N GLY A 164 -7.34 -17.21 6.24
CA GLY A 164 -7.44 -17.57 7.65
C GLY A 164 -6.41 -16.84 8.50
N ALA A 165 -6.89 -16.07 9.48
CA ALA A 165 -6.17 -15.37 10.56
C ALA A 165 -4.95 -14.47 10.20
N GLY A 166 -4.47 -14.47 8.96
CA GLY A 166 -3.44 -13.57 8.47
C GLY A 166 -4.10 -12.26 8.03
N LYS A 167 -3.77 -11.16 8.71
CA LYS A 167 -4.19 -9.81 8.33
C LYS A 167 -3.54 -9.47 6.97
N SER A 168 -4.22 -9.74 5.85
CA SER A 168 -3.90 -9.04 4.60
C SER A 168 -4.06 -7.54 4.85
N ALA A 169 -3.18 -6.73 4.26
CA ALA A 169 -3.20 -5.28 4.39
C ALA A 169 -4.47 -4.64 3.79
N ALA A 170 -5.22 -5.38 2.97
CA ALA A 170 -6.41 -4.92 2.27
C ALA A 170 -7.57 -5.91 2.50
N ARG A 171 -8.12 -5.95 3.73
CA ARG A 171 -9.36 -6.70 3.98
C ARG A 171 -10.50 -6.08 3.17
N VAL A 172 -11.40 -6.93 2.69
CA VAL A 172 -12.65 -6.53 2.02
C VAL A 172 -13.63 -5.94 3.03
N ASP A 173 -13.63 -6.45 4.27
CA ASP A 173 -14.45 -5.99 5.39
C ASP A 173 -13.65 -5.05 6.32
N ASP A 174 -13.15 -3.97 5.74
CA ASP A 174 -12.49 -2.91 6.48
C ASP A 174 -13.42 -1.71 6.49
N GLY A 175 -13.98 -1.39 7.66
CA GLY A 175 -14.99 -0.35 7.85
C GLY A 175 -14.58 1.03 7.33
N ARG A 176 -13.27 1.26 7.15
CA ARG A 176 -12.71 2.44 6.48
C ARG A 176 -13.23 2.58 5.03
N PHE A 177 -13.34 1.46 4.31
CA PHE A 177 -13.85 1.45 2.94
C PHE A 177 -15.34 1.61 2.87
N GLU A 178 -16.09 1.01 3.78
CA GLU A 178 -17.54 1.15 3.80
C GLU A 178 -17.96 2.60 4.08
N ALA A 179 -17.30 3.29 5.01
CA ALA A 179 -17.55 4.71 5.26
C ALA A 179 -17.34 5.55 3.99
N ARG A 180 -16.28 5.26 3.22
CA ARG A 180 -15.96 5.97 1.97
C ARG A 180 -16.87 5.59 0.82
N ARG A 181 -17.21 4.31 0.69
CA ARG A 181 -18.19 3.85 -0.29
C ARG A 181 -19.52 4.58 -0.07
N ARG A 182 -19.94 4.75 1.19
CA ARG A 182 -21.14 5.52 1.53
C ARG A 182 -21.01 7.01 1.20
N LEU A 183 -19.82 7.60 1.41
CA LEU A 183 -19.58 9.00 1.06
C LEU A 183 -19.80 9.27 -0.44
N TRP A 184 -19.47 8.30 -1.29
CA TRP A 184 -19.44 8.49 -2.75
C TRP A 184 -20.53 7.75 -3.53
N SER A 185 -21.36 6.93 -2.86
CA SER A 185 -22.41 6.14 -3.52
C SER A 185 -23.52 6.97 -4.15
N GLY A 186 -23.64 8.25 -3.80
CA GLY A 186 -24.60 9.20 -4.38
C GLY A 186 -24.14 9.88 -5.67
N GLY A 187 -22.93 9.56 -6.17
CA GLY A 187 -22.31 10.30 -7.26
C GLY A 187 -21.62 11.58 -6.81
N VAL A 188 -21.30 12.47 -7.75
CA VAL A 188 -20.71 13.79 -7.48
C VAL A 188 -21.64 14.91 -7.95
N ALA A 189 -21.50 16.11 -7.38
CA ALA A 189 -22.24 17.29 -7.82
C ALA A 189 -21.95 17.60 -9.31
N PRO A 190 -22.91 18.14 -10.09
CA PRO A 190 -22.71 18.48 -11.50
C PRO A 190 -21.51 19.41 -11.75
N GLU A 191 -21.25 20.33 -10.84
CA GLU A 191 -20.13 21.26 -10.90
C GLU A 191 -18.79 20.52 -10.75
N ALA A 192 -18.71 19.55 -9.84
CA ALA A 192 -17.54 18.69 -9.68
C ALA A 192 -17.34 17.81 -10.92
N ALA A 193 -18.40 17.21 -11.45
CA ALA A 193 -18.34 16.45 -12.70
C ALA A 193 -17.82 17.32 -13.87
N GLY A 194 -18.31 18.55 -13.99
CA GLY A 194 -17.83 19.50 -15.01
C GLY A 194 -16.35 19.87 -14.87
N ALA A 195 -15.83 19.97 -13.64
CA ALA A 195 -14.41 20.19 -13.39
C ALA A 195 -13.52 18.98 -13.75
N LEU A 196 -14.07 17.77 -13.65
CA LEU A 196 -13.35 16.51 -13.94
C LEU A 196 -13.39 16.12 -15.43
N GLU A 197 -14.46 16.49 -16.14
CA GLU A 197 -14.72 16.06 -17.53
C GLU A 197 -13.54 16.31 -18.50
N PRO A 198 -12.83 17.46 -18.48
CA PRO A 198 -11.68 17.67 -19.36
C PRO A 198 -10.56 16.62 -19.20
N LEU A 199 -10.49 15.95 -18.04
CA LEU A 199 -9.48 14.96 -17.69
C LEU A 199 -10.00 13.52 -17.73
N ARG A 200 -11.25 13.27 -18.14
CA ARG A 200 -11.88 11.94 -18.13
C ARG A 200 -10.98 10.85 -18.69
N ALA A 201 -10.57 10.99 -19.96
CA ALA A 201 -9.79 9.96 -20.65
C ALA A 201 -8.48 9.64 -19.94
N ARG A 202 -7.81 10.67 -19.38
CA ARG A 202 -6.55 10.53 -18.64
C ARG A 202 -6.76 9.84 -17.29
N LEU A 203 -7.80 10.22 -16.57
CA LEU A 203 -8.15 9.63 -15.27
C LEU A 203 -8.59 8.17 -15.42
N GLU A 204 -9.43 7.86 -16.42
CA GLU A 204 -9.87 6.49 -16.75
C GLU A 204 -8.66 5.60 -17.13
N ALA A 205 -7.77 6.08 -18.00
CA ALA A 205 -6.55 5.35 -18.37
C ALA A 205 -5.64 5.09 -17.16
N GLY A 206 -5.71 5.95 -16.14
CA GLY A 206 -4.95 5.78 -14.91
C GLY A 206 -5.41 4.58 -14.08
N TRP A 207 -6.68 4.16 -14.15
CA TRP A 207 -7.30 3.21 -13.22
C TRP A 207 -7.45 1.80 -13.78
N THR A 208 -7.18 0.82 -12.92
CA THR A 208 -7.42 -0.60 -13.20
C THR A 208 -7.88 -1.28 -11.92
N GLU A 209 -8.71 -2.33 -12.04
CA GLU A 209 -9.08 -3.17 -10.90
C GLU A 209 -7.84 -3.73 -10.20
N GLU A 210 -6.82 -4.10 -10.97
CA GLU A 210 -5.56 -4.63 -10.47
C GLU A 210 -4.83 -3.67 -9.51
N THR A 211 -4.81 -2.37 -9.82
CA THR A 211 -4.08 -1.39 -9.01
C THR A 211 -4.94 -0.72 -7.94
N ASN A 212 -6.26 -0.87 -7.99
CA ASN A 212 -7.18 -0.27 -7.02
C ASN A 212 -6.90 -0.68 -5.55
N PRO A 213 -6.61 -1.96 -5.22
CA PRO A 213 -6.31 -2.35 -3.84
C PRO A 213 -5.08 -1.67 -3.27
N VAL A 214 -4.02 -1.48 -4.09
CA VAL A 214 -2.74 -0.94 -3.63
C VAL A 214 -2.80 0.56 -3.38
N GLU A 215 -3.66 1.28 -4.10
CA GLU A 215 -3.92 2.70 -3.88
C GLU A 215 -4.64 2.98 -2.56
N LEU A 216 -5.39 1.99 -2.11
CA LEU A 216 -6.28 2.10 -0.98
C LEU A 216 -5.64 1.61 0.34
N ILE A 217 -4.45 0.99 0.31
CA ILE A 217 -3.77 0.56 1.56
C ILE A 217 -3.32 1.73 2.44
N PHE A 218 -3.49 2.96 1.96
CA PHE A 218 -3.07 4.20 2.62
C PHE A 218 -4.22 4.97 3.25
N VAL A 219 -5.42 4.40 3.19
CA VAL A 219 -6.58 5.03 3.80
C VAL A 219 -6.42 5.04 5.31
N GLY A 220 -6.28 6.23 5.90
CA GLY A 220 -6.23 6.41 7.35
C GLY A 220 -7.48 5.81 8.01
N GLU A 221 -7.38 5.39 9.28
CA GLU A 221 -8.61 5.10 10.03
C GLU A 221 -9.46 6.38 10.06
N PRO A 222 -10.78 6.31 9.77
CA PRO A 222 -11.65 7.44 10.03
C PRO A 222 -11.52 7.74 11.53
N GLU A 223 -11.26 9.00 11.86
CA GLU A 223 -11.36 9.44 13.25
C GLU A 223 -12.75 9.04 13.77
N PRO A 224 -12.86 8.49 14.99
CA PRO A 224 -14.15 8.16 15.57
C PRO A 224 -15.03 9.40 15.56
N GLU A 225 -16.28 9.26 15.11
CA GLU A 225 -17.27 10.33 15.21
C GLU A 225 -17.33 10.80 16.68
N ALA A 226 -17.04 12.08 16.90
CA ALA A 226 -17.03 12.71 18.22
C ALA A 226 -18.44 12.98 18.74
#